data_AF-A0A2T4UN98-F1
#
_entry.id   AF-A0A2T4UN98-F1
#
_cell.length_a   1.000
_cell.length_b   1.000
_cell.length_c   1.000
_cell.angle_alpha   90.00
_cell.angle_beta   90.00
_cell.angle_gamma   90.00
#
_symmetry.space_group_name_H-M   'P 1'
#
loop_
_entity.id
_entity.type
_entity.pdbx_description
1 polymer ?
#
loop_
_entity_poly.entity_id
_entity_poly.type
_entity_poly.pdbx_seq_one_letter_code
_entity_poly.pdbx_strand_id
1 'polypeptide(L)'
;MGWSVSRVSRRSVIWVAKVPDDVSRAETIPEPPPTPRVYGGQSADSRAQARRARLLDAAFELVAEHGRQGVTIAAVCQASELNKRYFYESFTDLDELLAAVTRRLGDDAIATAIGAIDPTDDGDARIRSAVRALVADMTDDPRRARVLFGAVPLGDAAAGHRSTTIHRIVAAATAEGREILGDAAEARIAQAAAMLVGGTAHVLLDWLDGRLEVDRDAMTEDLVASWLAIRDAISRPDR
;
A
#
# COMPACT_ATOMS: atom_id res chain seq x y z
N MET A 1 -10.62 -29.84 -58.46
CA MET A 1 -11.98 -29.41 -58.07
C MET A 1 -12.06 -29.50 -56.56
N GLY A 2 -12.25 -28.48 -55.73
CA GLY A 2 -12.37 -27.03 -55.88
C GLY A 2 -12.18 -26.46 -54.46
N TRP A 3 -11.51 -25.31 -54.36
CA TRP A 3 -11.33 -24.56 -53.12
C TRP A 3 -12.67 -24.04 -52.58
N SER A 4 -12.75 -23.81 -51.25
CA SER A 4 -13.37 -22.57 -50.76
C SER A 4 -12.92 -22.26 -49.33
N VAL A 5 -12.00 -21.30 -49.25
CA VAL A 5 -11.93 -20.36 -48.13
C VAL A 5 -12.98 -19.30 -48.42
N SER A 6 -13.85 -18.98 -47.46
CA SER A 6 -14.53 -17.68 -47.45
C SER A 6 -14.77 -17.19 -46.03
N ARG A 7 -14.26 -15.97 -45.88
CA ARG A 7 -14.21 -15.05 -44.75
C ARG A 7 -15.58 -14.35 -44.61
N VAL A 8 -15.72 -13.51 -43.57
CA VAL A 8 -16.75 -12.45 -43.39
C VAL A 8 -18.04 -13.01 -42.77
N SER A 9 -18.69 -12.44 -41.75
CA SER A 9 -18.82 -11.04 -41.35
C SER A 9 -19.23 -10.93 -39.88
N ARG A 10 -18.68 -9.95 -39.17
CA ARG A 10 -19.34 -9.32 -38.01
C ARG A 10 -20.66 -8.72 -38.48
N ARG A 11 -21.74 -8.88 -37.70
CA ARG A 11 -22.86 -7.95 -37.71
C ARG A 11 -23.56 -7.91 -36.36
N SER A 12 -23.45 -6.74 -35.74
CA SER A 12 -24.23 -6.23 -34.62
C SER A 12 -25.73 -6.38 -34.88
N VAL A 13 -26.47 -6.81 -33.87
CA VAL A 13 -27.94 -6.77 -33.88
C VAL A 13 -28.39 -5.78 -32.82
N ILE A 14 -28.75 -4.59 -33.27
CA ILE A 14 -29.46 -3.58 -32.47
C ILE A 14 -30.94 -3.87 -32.70
N TRP A 15 -31.66 -4.22 -31.63
CA TRP A 15 -33.11 -4.38 -31.67
C TRP A 15 -33.78 -3.01 -31.59
N VAL A 16 -34.54 -2.64 -32.63
CA VAL A 16 -35.48 -1.52 -32.62
C VAL A 16 -36.88 -2.10 -32.63
N ALA A 17 -37.57 -2.06 -31.49
CA ALA A 17 -38.97 -2.41 -31.37
C ALA A 17 -39.84 -1.16 -31.62
N LYS A 18 -40.83 -1.31 -32.50
CA LYS A 18 -41.81 -0.31 -32.93
C LYS A 18 -42.91 -0.18 -31.87
N VAL A 19 -43.18 1.04 -31.40
CA VAL A 19 -44.32 1.37 -30.52
C VAL A 19 -45.51 1.82 -31.41
N PRO A 20 -46.75 1.37 -31.17
CA PRO A 20 -47.94 1.94 -31.79
C PRO A 20 -48.56 3.07 -30.94
N ASP A 21 -49.03 4.12 -31.62
CA ASP A 21 -49.77 5.25 -31.08
C ASP A 21 -51.25 4.89 -30.82
N ASP A 22 -51.76 5.16 -29.61
CA ASP A 22 -53.09 5.74 -29.39
C ASP A 22 -53.20 6.37 -27.98
N VAL A 23 -54.09 7.34 -27.84
CA VAL A 23 -53.98 8.57 -27.04
C VAL A 23 -54.87 8.55 -25.79
N SER A 24 -54.44 9.30 -24.78
CA SER A 24 -55.26 9.97 -23.73
C SER A 24 -55.88 9.15 -22.59
N ARG A 25 -55.17 9.12 -21.45
CA ARG A 25 -55.76 9.38 -20.13
C ARG A 25 -54.72 10.07 -19.25
N ALA A 26 -55.04 11.25 -18.74
CA ALA A 26 -54.18 12.00 -17.83
C ALA A 26 -54.06 11.23 -16.50
N GLU A 27 -52.88 10.68 -16.26
CA GLU A 27 -52.52 10.00 -15.02
C GLU A 27 -51.35 10.78 -14.41
N THR A 28 -51.60 11.32 -13.21
CA THR A 28 -50.67 12.13 -12.44
C THR A 28 -49.39 11.33 -12.18
N ILE A 29 -48.24 11.81 -12.68
CA ILE A 29 -46.94 11.20 -12.41
C ILE A 29 -46.68 11.32 -10.90
N PRO A 30 -46.54 10.22 -10.12
CA PRO A 30 -46.10 10.32 -8.74
C PRO A 30 -44.63 10.78 -8.74
N GLU A 31 -44.29 11.73 -7.86
CA GLU A 31 -42.92 12.20 -7.65
C GLU A 31 -41.95 11.02 -7.52
N PRO A 32 -40.73 11.10 -8.10
CA PRO A 32 -39.72 10.09 -7.88
C PRO A 32 -39.43 9.99 -6.38
N PRO A 33 -39.26 8.77 -5.82
CA PRO A 33 -39.02 8.61 -4.40
C PRO A 33 -37.74 9.36 -4.01
N PRO A 34 -37.70 10.02 -2.84
CA PRO A 34 -36.52 10.72 -2.39
C PRO A 34 -35.33 9.77 -2.33
N THR A 35 -34.21 10.18 -2.92
CA THR A 35 -32.92 9.47 -2.87
C THR A 35 -32.60 9.02 -1.43
N PRO A 36 -32.05 7.81 -1.25
CA PRO A 36 -31.92 7.21 0.07
C PRO A 36 -31.07 8.10 0.97
N ARG A 37 -31.67 8.57 2.08
CA ARG A 37 -30.99 9.29 3.14
C ARG A 37 -29.84 8.43 3.65
N VAL A 38 -28.60 8.91 3.48
CA VAL A 38 -27.40 8.29 4.04
C VAL A 38 -27.60 8.18 5.55
N TYR A 39 -27.65 6.93 6.01
CA TYR A 39 -27.83 6.54 7.40
C TYR A 39 -26.85 7.34 8.28
N GLY A 40 -27.37 8.11 9.24
CA GLY A 40 -26.62 9.13 10.00
C GLY A 40 -25.32 8.66 10.64
N GLY A 41 -25.19 7.34 10.91
CA GLY A 41 -23.97 6.69 11.38
C GLY A 41 -22.86 6.53 10.33
N GLN A 42 -23.17 6.03 9.13
CA GLN A 42 -22.17 5.83 8.07
C GLN A 42 -21.52 7.15 7.63
N SER A 43 -22.32 8.22 7.59
CA SER A 43 -21.81 9.56 7.30
C SER A 43 -20.93 10.12 8.43
N ALA A 44 -21.24 9.80 9.68
CA ALA A 44 -20.47 10.25 10.83
C ALA A 44 -19.12 9.53 10.92
N ASP A 45 -19.11 8.22 10.72
CA ASP A 45 -17.90 7.40 10.69
C ASP A 45 -16.99 7.79 9.52
N SER A 46 -17.57 7.99 8.32
CA SER A 46 -16.83 8.48 7.15
C SER A 46 -16.17 9.84 7.42
N ARG A 47 -16.90 10.79 8.05
CA ARG A 47 -16.31 12.08 8.45
C ARG A 47 -15.22 11.94 9.51
N ALA A 48 -15.38 11.02 10.46
CA ALA A 48 -14.36 10.76 11.48
C ALA A 48 -13.08 10.17 10.86
N GLN A 49 -13.22 9.21 9.95
CA GLN A 49 -12.10 8.63 9.21
C GLN A 49 -11.40 9.68 8.34
N ALA A 50 -12.16 10.54 7.65
CA ALA A 50 -11.59 11.63 6.86
C ALA A 50 -10.78 12.62 7.72
N ARG A 51 -11.27 12.97 8.91
CA ARG A 51 -10.52 13.81 9.86
C ARG A 51 -9.25 13.12 10.36
N ARG A 52 -9.34 11.83 10.71
CA ARG A 52 -8.18 11.03 11.11
C ARG A 52 -7.12 10.99 10.01
N ALA A 53 -7.52 10.80 8.75
CA ALA A 53 -6.62 10.81 7.61
C ALA A 53 -5.89 12.14 7.47
N ARG A 54 -6.60 13.28 7.56
CA ARG A 54 -5.98 14.62 7.52
C ARG A 54 -4.97 14.84 8.64
N LEU A 55 -5.23 14.34 9.85
CA LEU A 55 -4.28 14.39 10.96
C LEU A 55 -3.02 13.57 10.66
N LEU A 56 -3.16 12.37 10.09
CA LEU A 56 -2.05 11.51 9.70
C LEU A 56 -1.22 12.12 8.57
N ASP A 57 -1.86 12.74 7.58
CA ASP A 57 -1.19 13.42 6.46
C ASP A 57 -0.37 14.60 6.97
N ALA A 58 -0.97 15.47 7.78
CA ALA A 58 -0.27 16.59 8.41
C ALA A 58 0.91 16.11 9.27
N ALA A 59 0.73 15.03 10.02
CA ALA A 59 1.79 14.46 10.86
C ALA A 59 2.94 13.88 10.03
N PHE A 60 2.62 13.19 8.93
CA PHE A 60 3.62 12.66 7.99
C PHE A 60 4.45 13.78 7.36
N GLU A 61 3.80 14.82 6.85
CA GLU A 61 4.49 15.97 6.25
C GLU A 61 5.42 16.66 7.28
N LEU A 62 4.89 16.96 8.47
CA LEU A 62 5.68 17.59 9.54
C LEU A 62 6.88 16.75 9.96
N VAL A 63 6.69 15.44 10.16
CA VAL A 63 7.78 14.56 10.62
C VAL A 63 8.82 14.31 9.53
N ALA A 64 8.40 14.26 8.26
CA ALA A 64 9.31 14.10 7.14
C ALA A 64 10.20 15.33 6.92
N GLU A 65 9.65 16.53 7.12
CA GLU A 65 10.38 17.79 6.89
C GLU A 65 11.18 18.25 8.11
N HIS A 66 10.59 18.14 9.31
CA HIS A 66 11.13 18.76 10.52
C HIS A 66 11.54 17.75 11.60
N GLY A 67 11.42 16.46 11.31
CA GLY A 67 11.61 15.38 12.30
C GLY A 67 10.61 15.46 13.46
N ARG A 68 10.85 14.67 14.50
CA ARG A 68 9.95 14.60 15.68
C ARG A 68 9.71 15.94 16.36
N GLN A 69 10.72 16.82 16.38
CA GLN A 69 10.66 18.10 17.08
C GLN A 69 9.67 19.09 16.43
N GLY A 70 9.47 19.00 15.10
CA GLY A 70 8.46 19.81 14.41
C GLY A 70 7.03 19.32 14.60
N VAL A 71 6.84 18.11 15.16
CA VAL A 71 5.52 17.54 15.37
C VAL A 71 4.98 17.95 16.74
N THR A 72 4.09 18.94 16.75
CA THR A 72 3.33 19.37 17.93
C THR A 72 1.84 19.29 17.65
N ILE A 73 1.00 19.15 18.68
CA ILE A 73 -0.47 19.13 18.50
C ILE A 73 -0.93 20.42 17.80
N ALA A 74 -0.34 21.57 18.14
CA ALA A 74 -0.66 22.84 17.51
C ALA A 74 -0.30 22.85 16.01
N ALA A 75 0.92 22.40 15.65
CA ALA A 75 1.36 22.32 14.27
C ALA A 75 0.50 21.34 13.44
N VAL A 76 0.20 20.16 14.00
CA VAL A 76 -0.67 19.16 13.35
C VAL A 76 -2.07 19.72 13.14
N CYS A 77 -2.66 20.36 14.15
CA CYS A 77 -3.97 21.02 14.03
C CYS A 77 -3.97 22.11 12.96
N GLN A 78 -2.92 22.93 12.90
CA GLN A 78 -2.78 23.97 11.90
C GLN A 78 -2.67 23.38 10.49
N ALA A 79 -1.77 22.43 10.27
CA ALA A 79 -1.54 21.82 8.96
C ALA A 79 -2.71 20.94 8.47
N SER A 80 -3.47 20.34 9.39
CA SER A 80 -4.68 19.57 9.05
C SER A 80 -5.94 20.43 8.98
N GLU A 81 -5.88 21.71 9.32
CA GLU A 81 -7.04 22.62 9.51
C GLU A 81 -8.12 22.05 10.45
N LEU A 82 -7.69 21.32 11.48
CA LEU A 82 -8.56 20.74 12.50
C LEU A 82 -8.20 21.31 13.87
N ASN A 83 -9.20 21.44 14.75
CA ASN A 83 -8.96 21.90 16.11
C ASN A 83 -8.47 20.76 17.03
N LYS A 84 -8.02 21.12 18.25
CA LYS A 84 -7.53 20.16 19.24
C LYS A 84 -8.57 19.11 19.66
N ARG A 85 -9.87 19.44 19.61
CA ARG A 85 -10.92 18.47 19.92
C ARG A 85 -10.86 17.29 18.96
N TYR A 86 -10.73 17.54 17.65
CA TYR A 86 -10.64 16.46 16.66
C TYR A 86 -9.35 15.64 16.76
N PHE A 87 -8.25 16.26 17.21
CA PHE A 87 -7.04 15.52 17.57
C PHE A 87 -7.35 14.50 18.66
N TYR A 88 -7.89 14.94 19.80
CA TYR A 88 -8.17 14.06 20.94
C TYR A 88 -9.33 13.08 20.72
N GLU A 89 -10.20 13.33 19.74
CA GLU A 89 -11.17 12.33 19.26
C GLU A 89 -10.49 11.17 18.50
N SER A 90 -9.28 11.39 17.95
CA SER A 90 -8.58 10.42 17.11
C SER A 90 -7.34 9.80 17.75
N PHE A 91 -6.65 10.53 18.63
CA PHE A 91 -5.37 10.15 19.23
C PHE A 91 -5.27 10.69 20.65
N THR A 92 -4.72 9.89 21.56
CA THR A 92 -4.47 10.22 22.95
C THR A 92 -3.28 11.18 23.10
N ASP A 93 -2.23 10.98 22.29
CA ASP A 93 -1.03 11.80 22.28
C ASP A 93 -0.31 11.79 20.91
N LEU A 94 0.83 12.47 20.84
CA LEU A 94 1.67 12.56 19.64
C LEU A 94 2.38 11.25 19.31
N ASP A 95 2.67 10.42 20.30
CA ASP A 95 3.39 9.16 20.09
C ASP A 95 2.43 8.13 19.47
N GLU A 96 1.16 8.10 19.88
CA GLU A 96 0.10 7.33 19.22
C GLU A 96 -0.12 7.79 17.77
N LEU A 97 -0.14 9.11 17.54
CA LEU A 97 -0.24 9.68 16.20
C LEU A 97 0.92 9.22 15.31
N LEU A 98 2.16 9.32 15.78
CA LEU A 98 3.35 8.92 15.02
C LEU A 98 3.44 7.42 14.82
N ALA A 99 3.06 6.63 15.82
CA ALA A 99 2.91 5.18 15.67
C ALA A 99 1.86 4.82 14.60
N ALA A 100 0.78 5.59 14.49
CA ALA A 100 -0.22 5.40 13.45
C ALA A 100 0.30 5.83 12.06
N VAL A 101 1.15 6.87 11.98
CA VAL A 101 1.84 7.24 10.74
C VAL A 101 2.75 6.10 10.27
N THR A 102 3.61 5.57 11.14
CA THR A 102 4.50 4.45 10.75
C THR A 102 3.70 3.21 10.39
N ARG A 103 2.61 2.92 11.10
CA ARG A 103 1.71 1.80 10.78
C ARG A 103 1.10 1.95 9.40
N ARG A 104 0.58 3.13 9.07
CA ARG A 104 0.02 3.42 7.74
C ARG A 104 1.08 3.22 6.64
N LEU A 105 2.28 3.76 6.83
CA LEU A 105 3.37 3.57 5.86
C LEU A 105 3.72 2.09 5.65
N GLY A 106 3.74 1.29 6.72
CA GLY A 106 3.96 -0.16 6.60
C GLY A 106 2.80 -0.89 5.92
N ASP A 107 1.56 -0.51 6.22
CA ASP A 107 0.37 -1.07 5.57
C ASP A 107 0.37 -0.74 4.06
N ASP A 108 0.70 0.50 3.69
CA ASP A 108 0.85 0.93 2.29
C ASP A 108 1.99 0.16 1.59
N ALA A 109 3.12 -0.06 2.26
CA ALA A 109 4.25 -0.81 1.71
C ALA A 109 3.87 -2.28 1.43
N ILE A 110 3.15 -2.91 2.35
CA ILE A 110 2.60 -4.27 2.16
C ILE A 110 1.61 -4.28 1.00
N ALA A 111 0.67 -3.33 0.96
CA ALA A 111 -0.33 -3.24 -0.09
C ALA A 111 0.31 -3.00 -1.47
N THR A 112 1.37 -2.20 -1.55
CA THR A 112 2.14 -1.95 -2.77
C THR A 112 2.80 -3.22 -3.28
N ALA A 113 3.49 -3.95 -2.39
CA ALA A 113 4.17 -5.19 -2.77
C ALA A 113 3.17 -6.26 -3.23
N ILE A 114 2.09 -6.48 -2.47
CA ILE A 114 1.05 -7.47 -2.80
C ILE A 114 0.26 -7.06 -4.05
N GLY A 115 -0.07 -5.78 -4.19
CA GLY A 115 -0.82 -5.27 -5.35
C GLY A 115 -0.06 -5.37 -6.68
N ALA A 116 1.27 -5.49 -6.63
CA ALA A 116 2.11 -5.69 -7.80
C ALA A 116 2.22 -7.17 -8.24
N ILE A 117 1.79 -8.11 -7.39
CA ILE A 117 1.88 -9.54 -7.65
C ILE A 117 0.65 -9.99 -8.47
N ASP A 118 0.90 -10.64 -9.62
CA ASP A 118 -0.12 -11.43 -10.30
C ASP A 118 -0.19 -12.83 -9.65
N PRO A 119 -1.34 -13.29 -9.15
CA PRO A 119 -1.46 -14.60 -8.52
C PRO A 119 -1.23 -15.78 -9.49
N THR A 120 -1.20 -15.53 -10.81
CA THR A 120 -0.92 -16.54 -11.84
C THR A 120 0.57 -16.65 -12.18
N ASP A 121 1.40 -15.73 -11.70
CA ASP A 121 2.84 -15.72 -11.93
C ASP A 121 3.55 -16.79 -11.09
N ASP A 122 4.71 -17.23 -11.58
CA ASP A 122 5.63 -18.06 -10.81
C ASP A 122 6.30 -17.27 -9.66
N GLY A 123 6.91 -18.00 -8.72
CA GLY A 123 7.54 -17.38 -7.55
C GLY A 123 8.64 -16.38 -7.88
N ASP A 124 9.38 -16.60 -8.97
CA ASP A 124 10.40 -15.67 -9.45
C ASP A 124 9.79 -14.34 -9.87
N ALA A 125 8.77 -14.38 -10.73
CA ALA A 125 8.06 -13.21 -11.21
C ALA A 125 7.38 -12.45 -10.07
N ARG A 126 6.74 -13.15 -9.11
CA ARG A 126 6.15 -12.55 -7.91
C ARG A 126 7.19 -11.77 -7.08
N ILE A 127 8.35 -12.36 -6.82
CA ILE A 127 9.46 -11.69 -6.11
C ILE A 127 9.91 -10.43 -6.87
N ARG A 128 10.12 -10.53 -8.20
CA ARG A 128 10.55 -9.39 -9.02
C ARG A 128 9.56 -8.24 -8.93
N SER A 129 8.27 -8.52 -9.11
CA SER A 129 7.21 -7.50 -9.11
C SER A 129 7.09 -6.83 -7.74
N ALA A 130 7.07 -7.60 -6.65
CA ALA A 130 6.97 -7.07 -5.30
C ALA A 130 8.17 -6.18 -4.92
N VAL A 131 9.39 -6.63 -5.20
CA VAL A 131 10.62 -5.87 -4.86
C VAL A 131 10.70 -4.60 -5.70
N ARG A 132 10.46 -4.67 -7.02
CA ARG A 132 10.49 -3.48 -7.90
C ARG A 132 9.45 -2.46 -7.49
N ALA A 133 8.23 -2.89 -7.18
CA ALA A 133 7.17 -1.99 -6.73
C ALA A 133 7.52 -1.29 -5.42
N LEU A 134 8.07 -2.03 -4.45
CA LEU A 134 8.48 -1.45 -3.17
C LEU A 134 9.65 -0.47 -3.33
N VAL A 135 10.67 -0.82 -4.11
CA VAL A 135 11.79 0.10 -4.39
C VAL A 135 11.28 1.34 -5.11
N ALA A 136 10.35 1.21 -6.06
CA ALA A 136 9.77 2.35 -6.74
C ALA A 136 9.00 3.28 -5.78
N ASP A 137 8.07 2.76 -4.97
CA ASP A 137 7.32 3.56 -3.98
C ASP A 137 8.25 4.33 -3.03
N MET A 138 9.31 3.66 -2.56
CA MET A 138 10.25 4.23 -1.58
C MET A 138 11.23 5.24 -2.19
N THR A 139 11.50 5.16 -3.49
CA THR A 139 12.40 6.09 -4.20
C THR A 139 11.66 7.25 -4.86
N ASP A 140 10.39 7.07 -5.21
CA ASP A 140 9.54 8.13 -5.75
C ASP A 140 9.11 9.13 -4.66
N ASP A 141 8.84 8.65 -3.42
CA ASP A 141 8.78 9.51 -2.23
C ASP A 141 9.75 9.01 -1.14
N PRO A 142 11.02 9.49 -1.17
CA PRO A 142 12.06 9.15 -0.19
C PRO A 142 11.68 9.38 1.28
N ARG A 143 10.71 10.25 1.54
CA ARG A 143 10.27 10.56 2.91
C ARG A 143 9.62 9.34 3.56
N ARG A 144 8.93 8.50 2.77
CA ARG A 144 8.31 7.26 3.23
C ARG A 144 9.34 6.29 3.81
N ALA A 145 10.42 6.04 3.06
CA ALA A 145 11.52 5.18 3.50
C ALA A 145 12.20 5.73 4.77
N ARG A 146 12.51 7.03 4.78
CA ARG A 146 13.20 7.68 5.92
C ARG A 146 12.39 7.63 7.22
N VAL A 147 11.07 7.84 7.13
CA VAL A 147 10.17 7.78 8.29
C VAL A 147 9.94 6.32 8.74
N LEU A 148 9.72 5.40 7.79
CA LEU A 148 9.40 4.00 8.09
C LEU A 148 10.59 3.21 8.63
N PHE A 149 11.79 3.42 8.10
CA PHE A 149 12.99 2.64 8.45
C PHE A 149 13.91 3.34 9.47
N GLY A 150 13.50 4.50 9.99
CA GLY A 150 14.10 5.10 11.18
C GLY A 150 15.25 6.06 10.93
N ALA A 151 15.44 6.55 9.71
CA ALA A 151 16.33 7.69 9.45
C ALA A 151 15.83 8.97 10.16
N VAL A 152 14.52 9.04 10.45
CA VAL A 152 13.93 10.10 11.28
C VAL A 152 13.71 9.59 12.72
N PRO A 153 14.33 10.21 13.74
CA PRO A 153 14.03 9.92 15.15
C PRO A 153 12.57 10.28 15.47
N LEU A 154 11.81 9.36 16.08
CA LEU A 154 10.39 9.56 16.44
C LEU A 154 10.14 9.60 17.96
N GLY A 155 11.17 9.39 18.78
CA GLY A 155 11.05 9.12 20.22
C GLY A 155 10.91 7.62 20.53
N ASP A 156 11.14 7.24 21.78
CA ASP A 156 11.29 5.83 22.19
C ASP A 156 10.01 5.00 22.02
N ALA A 157 8.86 5.55 22.43
CA ALA A 157 7.57 4.86 22.29
C ALA A 157 7.21 4.63 20.81
N ALA A 158 7.40 5.64 19.96
CA ALA A 158 7.17 5.52 18.53
C ALA A 158 8.19 4.57 17.85
N ALA A 159 9.43 4.49 18.35
CA ALA A 159 10.42 3.52 17.87
C ALA A 159 9.99 2.07 18.15
N GLY A 160 9.39 1.80 19.32
CA GLY A 160 8.79 0.49 19.63
C GLY A 160 7.67 0.12 18.64
N HIS A 161 6.76 1.06 18.35
CA HIS A 161 5.69 0.84 17.37
C HIS A 161 6.22 0.65 15.94
N ARG A 162 7.27 1.38 15.56
CA ARG A 162 7.94 1.19 14.27
C ARG A 162 8.52 -0.22 14.14
N SER A 163 9.16 -0.74 15.20
CA SER A 163 9.61 -2.13 15.24
C SER A 163 8.45 -3.12 15.01
N THR A 164 7.30 -2.90 15.68
CA THR A 164 6.08 -3.69 15.43
C THR A 164 5.61 -3.61 13.97
N THR A 165 5.66 -2.43 13.35
CA THR A 165 5.35 -2.29 11.91
C THR A 165 6.31 -3.09 11.04
N ILE A 166 7.62 -3.03 11.29
CA ILE A 166 8.61 -3.81 10.54
C ILE A 166 8.35 -5.31 10.69
N HIS A 167 8.01 -5.78 11.89
CA HIS A 167 7.62 -7.17 12.10
C HIS A 167 6.38 -7.58 11.29
N ARG A 168 5.41 -6.68 11.07
CA ARG A 168 4.25 -6.94 10.19
C ARG A 168 4.65 -7.06 8.72
N ILE A 169 5.59 -6.23 8.26
CA ILE A 169 6.14 -6.33 6.89
C ILE A 169 6.86 -7.67 6.71
N VAL A 170 7.69 -8.06 7.68
CA VAL A 170 8.37 -9.36 7.68
C VAL A 170 7.36 -10.51 7.69
N ALA A 171 6.29 -10.42 8.49
CA ALA A 171 5.25 -11.43 8.52
C ALA A 171 4.51 -11.56 7.18
N ALA A 172 4.22 -10.44 6.51
CA ALA A 172 3.61 -10.45 5.18
C ALA A 172 4.54 -11.09 4.14
N ALA A 173 5.83 -10.72 4.13
CA ALA A 173 6.83 -11.34 3.26
C ALA A 173 7.03 -12.84 3.57
N THR A 174 6.92 -13.24 4.84
CA THR A 174 6.97 -14.65 5.25
C THR A 174 5.75 -15.41 4.72
N ALA A 175 4.56 -14.83 4.82
CA ALA A 175 3.34 -15.43 4.30
C ALA A 175 3.43 -15.66 2.78
N GLU A 176 3.89 -14.65 2.05
CA GLU A 176 4.15 -14.75 0.60
C GLU A 176 5.23 -15.79 0.29
N GLY A 177 6.32 -15.81 1.07
CA GLY A 177 7.39 -16.79 0.92
C GLY A 177 6.93 -18.23 1.11
N ARG A 178 5.95 -18.50 1.99
CA ARG A 178 5.37 -19.84 2.16
C ARG A 178 4.64 -20.32 0.90
N GLU A 179 3.88 -19.43 0.25
CA GLU A 179 3.21 -19.75 -1.02
C GLU A 179 4.21 -20.09 -2.14
N ILE A 180 5.39 -19.45 -2.12
CA ILE A 180 6.43 -19.64 -3.13
C ILE A 180 7.32 -20.86 -2.85
N LEU A 181 7.67 -21.09 -1.57
CA LEU A 181 8.69 -22.07 -1.15
C LEU A 181 8.09 -23.41 -0.71
N GLY A 182 6.77 -23.52 -0.58
CA GLY A 182 6.07 -24.76 -0.24
C GLY A 182 6.57 -25.38 1.07
N ASP A 183 7.17 -26.57 0.97
CA ASP A 183 7.55 -27.42 2.11
C ASP A 183 8.73 -26.91 2.97
N ALA A 184 9.32 -25.75 2.61
CA ALA A 184 10.40 -25.18 3.41
C ALA A 184 9.93 -24.82 4.83
N ALA A 185 10.80 -25.05 5.82
CA ALA A 185 10.48 -24.76 7.22
C ALA A 185 10.13 -23.28 7.43
N GLU A 186 8.99 -23.00 8.08
CA GLU A 186 8.50 -21.63 8.29
C GLU A 186 9.53 -20.73 8.98
N ALA A 187 10.26 -21.25 9.98
CA ALA A 187 11.32 -20.52 10.67
C ALA A 187 12.45 -20.06 9.72
N ARG A 188 12.80 -20.87 8.72
CA ARG A 188 13.82 -20.54 7.71
C ARG A 188 13.31 -19.46 6.77
N ILE A 189 12.05 -19.53 6.35
CA ILE A 189 11.40 -18.50 5.53
C ILE A 189 11.33 -17.18 6.29
N ALA A 190 10.88 -17.21 7.55
CA ALA A 190 10.76 -16.03 8.40
C ALA A 190 12.12 -15.35 8.64
N GLN A 191 13.16 -16.13 8.91
CA GLN A 191 14.53 -15.63 9.06
C GLN A 191 15.02 -14.96 7.76
N ALA A 192 14.81 -15.61 6.61
CA ALA A 192 15.19 -15.06 5.31
C ALA A 192 14.45 -13.76 4.99
N ALA A 193 13.13 -13.73 5.22
CA ALA A 193 12.31 -12.54 5.04
C ALA A 193 12.78 -11.39 5.95
N ALA A 194 13.08 -11.65 7.22
CA ALA A 194 13.61 -10.64 8.14
C ALA A 194 14.93 -10.04 7.64
N MET A 195 15.85 -10.90 7.20
CA MET A 195 17.16 -10.47 6.67
C MET A 195 17.01 -9.65 5.38
N LEU A 196 16.15 -10.10 4.46
CA LEU A 196 15.93 -9.44 3.18
C LEU A 196 15.20 -8.11 3.32
N VAL A 197 14.16 -8.02 4.16
CA VAL A 197 13.47 -6.75 4.45
C VAL A 197 14.43 -5.75 5.11
N GLY A 198 15.20 -6.18 6.11
CA GLY A 198 16.18 -5.33 6.77
C GLY A 198 17.29 -4.87 5.83
N GLY A 199 17.86 -5.79 5.04
CA GLY A 199 18.89 -5.48 4.05
C GLY A 199 18.41 -4.54 2.95
N THR A 200 17.19 -4.77 2.43
CA THR A 200 16.55 -3.88 1.43
C THR A 200 16.37 -2.48 2.00
N ALA A 201 15.84 -2.36 3.22
CA ALA A 201 15.69 -1.08 3.90
C ALA A 201 17.03 -0.36 4.10
N HIS A 202 18.09 -1.09 4.49
CA HIS A 202 19.41 -0.52 4.68
C HIS A 202 20.02 0.02 3.37
N VAL A 203 19.99 -0.79 2.31
CA VAL A 203 20.46 -0.39 0.97
C VAL A 203 19.71 0.83 0.45
N LEU A 204 18.37 0.84 0.59
CA LEU A 204 17.54 1.99 0.21
C LEU A 204 17.94 3.27 0.96
N LEU A 205 18.14 3.19 2.28
CA LEU A 205 18.54 4.35 3.07
C LEU A 205 19.95 4.84 2.71
N ASP A 206 20.90 3.94 2.49
CA ASP A 206 22.25 4.30 2.07
C ASP A 206 22.28 4.95 0.68
N TRP A 207 21.47 4.45 -0.25
CA TRP A 207 21.30 5.07 -1.56
C TRP A 207 20.66 6.46 -1.47
N LEU A 208 19.57 6.59 -0.68
CA LEU A 208 18.87 7.85 -0.45
C LEU A 208 19.74 8.90 0.24
N ASP A 209 20.70 8.48 1.05
CA ASP A 209 21.64 9.36 1.73
C ASP A 209 22.93 9.61 0.93
N GLY A 210 23.03 9.06 -0.29
CA GLY A 210 24.21 9.19 -1.16
C GLY A 210 25.45 8.44 -0.66
N ARG A 211 25.31 7.53 0.31
CA ARG A 211 26.40 6.65 0.79
C ARG A 211 26.67 5.50 -0.18
N LEU A 212 25.67 5.13 -0.97
CA LEU A 212 25.78 4.13 -2.02
C LEU A 212 25.63 4.80 -3.39
N GLU A 213 26.75 4.92 -4.11
CA GLU A 213 26.82 5.54 -5.44
C GLU A 213 26.54 4.53 -6.55
N VAL A 214 25.28 4.10 -6.69
CA VAL A 214 24.83 3.28 -7.82
C VAL A 214 23.58 3.88 -8.47
N ASP A 215 23.32 3.51 -9.72
CA ASP A 215 22.07 3.86 -10.39
C ASP A 215 20.87 3.16 -9.74
N ARG A 216 19.69 3.81 -9.76
CA ARG A 216 18.45 3.28 -9.16
C ARG A 216 18.07 1.93 -9.76
N ASP A 217 18.16 1.77 -11.08
CA ASP A 217 17.75 0.54 -11.75
C ASP A 217 18.73 -0.59 -11.43
N ALA A 218 20.04 -0.28 -11.42
CA ALA A 218 21.07 -1.23 -11.01
C ALA A 218 20.86 -1.71 -9.56
N MET A 219 20.63 -0.80 -8.62
CA MET A 219 20.31 -1.13 -7.22
C MET A 219 19.07 -2.04 -7.13
N THR A 220 18.03 -1.70 -7.90
CA THR A 220 16.77 -2.45 -7.91
C THR A 220 17.00 -3.89 -8.38
N GLU A 221 17.74 -4.07 -9.47
CA GLU A 221 18.04 -5.41 -10.00
C GLU A 221 18.96 -6.22 -9.08
N ASP A 222 19.92 -5.58 -8.39
CA ASP A 222 20.77 -6.26 -7.40
C ASP A 222 19.98 -6.70 -6.15
N LEU A 223 19.02 -5.89 -5.71
CA LEU A 223 18.09 -6.27 -4.66
C LEU A 223 17.25 -7.46 -5.11
N VAL A 224 16.63 -7.38 -6.29
CA VAL A 224 15.88 -8.51 -6.88
C VAL A 224 16.73 -9.78 -6.93
N ALA A 225 17.95 -9.70 -7.44
CA ALA A 225 18.87 -10.83 -7.50
C ALA A 225 19.17 -11.43 -6.13
N SER A 226 19.31 -10.59 -5.10
CA SER A 226 19.53 -11.02 -3.71
C SER A 226 18.33 -11.82 -3.15
N TRP A 227 17.10 -11.36 -3.42
CA TRP A 227 15.88 -12.07 -3.02
C TRP A 227 15.77 -13.43 -3.72
N LEU A 228 16.03 -13.49 -5.04
CA LEU A 228 16.00 -14.73 -5.83
C LEU A 228 17.09 -15.71 -5.38
N ALA A 229 18.30 -15.23 -5.10
CA ALA A 229 19.41 -16.07 -4.65
C ALA A 229 19.12 -16.73 -3.29
N ILE A 230 18.48 -16.01 -2.37
CA ILE A 230 18.08 -16.56 -1.07
C ILE A 230 16.93 -17.56 -1.23
N ARG A 231 15.95 -17.28 -2.09
CA ARG A 231 14.92 -18.28 -2.43
C ARG A 231 15.56 -19.57 -2.94
N ASP A 232 16.46 -19.49 -3.92
CA ASP A 232 17.17 -20.67 -4.46
C ASP A 232 17.96 -21.42 -3.39
N ALA A 233 18.57 -20.70 -2.44
CA ALA A 233 19.26 -21.31 -1.32
C ALA A 233 18.32 -22.02 -0.34
N ILE A 234 17.07 -21.58 -0.21
CA ILE A 234 16.05 -22.22 0.64
C ILE A 234 15.42 -23.43 -0.06
N SER A 235 15.17 -23.35 -1.36
CA SER A 235 14.57 -24.44 -2.15
C SER A 235 15.48 -25.65 -2.33
N ARG A 236 16.79 -25.53 -2.07
CA ARG A 236 17.70 -26.67 -2.11
C ARG A 236 17.44 -27.59 -0.91
N PRO A 237 17.28 -28.90 -1.13
CA PRO A 237 17.11 -29.86 -0.04
C PRO A 237 18.34 -29.82 0.88
N ASP A 238 18.10 -29.96 2.19
CA ASP A 238 19.17 -30.05 3.19
C ASP A 238 20.08 -31.23 2.83
N ARG A 239 21.39 -30.94 2.69
CA ARG A 239 22.42 -31.94 2.39
C ARG A 239 22.79 -32.76 3.62
#